data_AF-A0A4Q3JCC0-F1
#
_entry.id   AF-A0A4Q3JCC0-F1
#
_cell.length_a   1.000
_cell.length_b   1.000
_cell.length_c   1.000
_cell.angle_alpha   90.00
_cell.angle_beta   90.00
_cell.angle_gamma   90.00
#
_symmetry.space_group_name_H-M   'P 1'
#
loop_
_entity.id
_entity.type
_entity.pdbx_description
1 polymer ?
#
loop_
_entity_poly.entity_id
_entity_poly.type
_entity_poly.pdbx_seq_one_letter_code
_entity_poly.pdbx_strand_id
1 'polypeptide(L)' 'MSHVADDLKANDRDRYFATLVLPEPQRAAIQALYAFNIDVATVRDRAREPAPGEIRLQWWVDAIKG' A
#
# COMPACT_ATOMS: atom_id res chain seq x y z
N MET A 1 9.75 10.71 -9.28
CA MET A 1 9.88 10.09 -7.95
C MET A 1 8.62 9.27 -7.73
N SER A 2 8.76 7.99 -7.34
CA SER A 2 7.64 7.04 -7.32
C SER A 2 6.56 7.47 -6.34
N HIS A 3 5.31 7.64 -6.80
CA HIS A 3 4.14 7.95 -5.98
C HIS A 3 4.06 7.08 -4.71
N VAL A 4 4.41 5.81 -4.85
CA VAL A 4 4.43 4.80 -3.78
C VAL A 4 5.43 5.14 -2.67
N ALA A 5 6.61 5.66 -3.02
CA ALA A 5 7.65 5.95 -2.05
C ALA A 5 7.29 7.17 -1.18
N ASP A 6 6.64 8.17 -1.79
CA ASP A 6 6.17 9.37 -1.09
C ASP A 6 5.00 9.04 -0.16
N ASP A 7 4.05 8.21 -0.63
CA ASP A 7 2.95 7.70 0.20
C ASP A 7 3.46 6.89 1.40
N LEU A 8 4.41 5.99 1.17
CA LEU A 8 5.00 5.18 2.24
C LEU A 8 5.73 6.06 3.25
N LYS A 9 6.49 7.06 2.78
CA LYS A 9 7.18 8.01 3.67
C LYS A 9 6.19 8.82 4.52
N ALA A 10 5.01 9.14 4.00
CA ALA A 10 3.98 9.89 4.71
C ALA A 10 3.18 9.02 5.69
N ASN A 11 2.88 7.77 5.34
CA ASN A 11 1.95 6.93 6.09
C ASN A 11 2.62 5.83 6.94
N ASP A 12 3.86 5.43 6.63
CA ASP A 12 4.62 4.41 7.35
C ASP A 12 6.13 4.63 7.20
N ARG A 13 6.62 5.63 7.94
CA ARG A 13 8.00 6.13 7.83
C ARG A 13 9.05 5.08 8.20
N ASP A 14 8.72 4.20 9.14
CA ASP A 14 9.62 3.14 9.60
C ASP A 14 9.83 2.11 8.49
N ARG A 15 8.75 1.64 7.84
CA ARG A 15 8.88 0.75 6.68
C ARG A 15 9.56 1.44 5.50
N TYR A 16 9.29 2.73 5.26
CA TYR A 16 10.02 3.50 4.25
C TYR A 16 11.54 3.46 4.49
N PHE A 17 12.00 3.79 5.69
CA PHE A 17 13.43 3.79 6.01
C PHE A 17 14.03 2.39 5.92
N ALA A 18 13.31 1.35 6.37
CA ALA A 18 13.75 -0.04 6.25
C ALA A 18 14.01 -0.45 4.78
N THR A 19 13.31 0.15 3.80
CA THR A 19 13.56 -0.15 2.38
C THR A 19 14.81 0.53 1.79
N LEU A 20 15.36 1.57 2.43
CA LEU A 20 16.45 2.37 1.83
C LEU A 20 17.79 1.61 1.73
N VAL A 21 17.94 0.49 2.45
CA VAL A 21 19.10 -0.39 2.36
C VAL A 21 19.04 -1.36 1.17
N LEU A 22 17.88 -1.49 0.51
CA LEU A 22 17.69 -2.39 -0.63
C LEU A 22 18.21 -1.76 -1.93
N PRO A 23 18.73 -2.56 -2.90
CA PRO A 23 19.05 -2.05 -4.23
C PRO A 23 17.78 -1.56 -4.95
N GLU A 24 17.93 -0.61 -5.87
CA GLU A 24 16.80 0.15 -6.45
C GLU A 24 15.69 -0.73 -7.06
N PRO A 25 15.97 -1.78 -7.87
CA PRO A 25 14.91 -2.59 -8.46
C PRO A 25 14.06 -3.32 -7.42
N GLN A 26 14.70 -3.87 -6.37
CA GLN A 26 14.01 -4.58 -5.29
C GLN A 26 13.30 -3.60 -4.36
N ARG A 27 13.91 -2.43 -4.11
CA ARG A 27 13.33 -1.38 -3.26
C ARG A 27 11.96 -0.95 -3.77
N ALA A 28 11.84 -0.67 -5.07
CA ALA A 28 10.57 -0.26 -5.66
C ALA A 28 9.47 -1.32 -5.50
N ALA A 29 9.80 -2.59 -5.73
CA ALA A 29 8.86 -3.70 -5.57
C ALA A 29 8.42 -3.88 -4.10
N ILE A 30 9.35 -3.81 -3.15
CA ILE A 30 9.03 -3.92 -1.71
C ILE A 30 8.21 -2.73 -1.24
N GLN A 31 8.51 -1.51 -1.68
CA GLN A 31 7.71 -0.32 -1.37
C GLN A 31 6.27 -0.45 -1.88
N ALA A 32 6.07 -1.00 -3.08
CA ALA A 32 4.73 -1.25 -3.63
C ALA A 32 3.93 -2.25 -2.78
N LEU A 33 4.58 -3.33 -2.31
CA LEU A 33 3.95 -4.29 -1.41
C LEU A 33 3.57 -3.67 -0.07
N TYR A 34 4.41 -2.79 0.49
CA TYR A 34 4.07 -2.09 1.73
C TYR A 34 2.95 -1.07 1.55
N ALA A 35 2.93 -0.32 0.45
CA ALA A 35 1.83 0.60 0.16
C ALA A 35 0.50 -0.16 -0.01
N PHE A 36 0.50 -1.28 -0.74
CA PHE A 36 -0.65 -2.17 -0.85
C PHE A 36 -1.13 -2.67 0.53
N ASN A 37 -0.19 -3.13 1.37
CA ASN A 37 -0.52 -3.60 2.71
C ASN A 37 -1.16 -2.50 3.58
N ILE A 38 -0.65 -1.27 3.54
CA ILE A 38 -1.24 -0.12 4.26
C ILE A 38 -2.67 0.12 3.77
N ASP A 39 -2.87 0.10 2.46
CA ASP A 39 -4.19 0.37 1.89
C ASP A 39 -5.22 -0.69 2.28
N VAL A 40 -4.85 -1.98 2.27
CA VAL A 40 -5.74 -3.07 2.71
C VAL A 40 -6.00 -3.01 4.21
N ALA A 41 -4.96 -2.82 5.03
CA ALA A 41 -5.08 -2.78 6.48
C ALA A 41 -5.98 -1.62 6.96
N THR A 42 -5.91 -0.47 6.27
CA THR A 42 -6.67 0.73 6.63
C THR A 42 -8.11 0.75 6.12
N VAL A 43 -8.53 -0.21 5.28
CA VAL A 43 -9.92 -0.24 4.74
C VAL A 43 -10.94 -0.26 5.88
N ARG A 44 -10.75 -1.13 6.87
CA ARG A 44 -11.68 -1.28 8.00
C ARG A 44 -11.77 0.00 8.83
N ASP A 45 -10.65 0.69 9.02
CA ASP A 45 -10.60 1.91 9.82
C ASP A 45 -11.24 3.11 9.10
N ARG A 46 -11.18 3.13 7.77
CA ARG A 46 -11.75 4.20 6.93
C ARG A 46 -13.24 3.97 6.61
N ALA A 47 -13.70 2.72 6.56
CA ALA A 47 -15.06 2.38 6.21
C ALA A 47 -16.04 2.67 7.37
N ARG A 48 -17.00 3.58 7.16
CA ARG A 48 -18.07 3.87 8.13
C ARG A 48 -19.17 2.81 8.12
N GLU A 49 -19.36 2.17 6.98
CA GLU A 49 -20.34 1.11 6.75
C GLU A 49 -19.62 -0.08 6.07
N PRO A 50 -20.11 -1.33 6.21
CA PRO A 50 -19.43 -2.49 5.63
C PRO A 50 -19.25 -2.43 4.10
N ALA A 51 -20.29 -1.99 3.37
CA ALA A 51 -20.32 -2.06 1.91
C ALA A 51 -19.20 -1.26 1.20
N PRO A 52 -18.89 0.01 1.55
CA PRO A 52 -17.73 0.71 0.99
C PRO A 52 -16.39 -0.01 1.20
N GLY A 53 -16.21 -0.69 2.34
CA GLY A 53 -15.00 -1.46 2.61
C GLY A 53 -14.87 -2.68 1.70
N GLU A 54 -15.97 -3.41 1.53
CA GLU A 54 -16.04 -4.55 0.60
C GLU A 54 -15.75 -4.14 -0.85
N ILE A 55 -16.29 -3.01 -1.31
CA ILE A 55 -16.03 -2.48 -2.66
C ILE A 55 -14.53 -2.18 -2.84
N ARG A 56 -13.87 -1.55 -1.85
CA ARG A 56 -12.44 -1.24 -1.92
C ARG A 56 -11.58 -2.51 -2.01
N LEU A 57 -11.94 -3.55 -1.25
CA LEU A 57 -11.24 -4.84 -1.28
C LEU A 57 -11.47 -5.58 -2.59
N GLN A 58 -12.71 -5.59 -3.10
CA GLN A 58 -13.04 -6.22 -4.37
C GLN A 58 -12.29 -5.55 -5.53
N TRP A 59 -12.20 -4.21 -5.53
CA TRP A 59 -11.40 -3.48 -6.51
C TRP A 59 -9.93 -3.95 -6.52
N TRP A 60 -9.33 -4.21 -5.36
CA TRP A 60 -7.96 -4.73 -5.29
C TRP A 60 -7.84 -6.14 -5.87
N VAL A 61 -8.83 -7.01 -5.61
CA VAL A 61 -8.88 -8.35 -6.22
C VAL A 61 -8.92 -8.25 -7.73
N ASP A 62 -9.76 -7.37 -8.27
CA ASP A 62 -9.92 -7.19 -9.72
C ASP A 62 -8.64 -6.60 -10.34
N ALA A 63 -8.07 -5.55 -9.73
CA ALA A 63 -6.85 -4.90 -10.19
C ALA A 63 -5.63 -5.85 -10.24
N ILE A 64 -5.55 -6.83 -9.33
CA ILE A 64 -4.47 -7.82 -9.32
C ILE A 64 -4.71 -8.94 -10.34
N LYS A 65 -5.98 -9.32 -10.58
CA LYS A 65 -6.33 -10.40 -11.51
C LYS A 65 -6.23 -9.97 -12.98
N GLY A 66 -6.43 -8.69 -13.27
CA GLY A 66 -6.38 -8.13 -14.63
C GLY A 66 -7.72 -8.21 -15.34
#